data_AF-Q9FFK9-F1
#
_entry.id   AF-Q9FFK9-F1
#
_cell.length_a   1.000
_cell.length_b   1.000
_cell.length_c   1.000
_cell.angle_alpha   90.00
_cell.angle_beta   90.00
_cell.angle_gamma   90.00
#
_symmetry.space_group_name_H-M   'P 1'
#
loop_
_entity.id
_entity.type
_entity.pdbx_description
1 polymer ?
#
loop_
_entity_poly.entity_id
_entity_poly.type
_entity_poly.pdbx_seq_one_letter_code
_entity_poly.pdbx_strand_id
1 'polypeptide(L)'
;MDQLSEKQIWYYHIIPEYQTEKSFYACVRRSGMIKFDTFYFPHMLSARETQRSIKFGDGVWSGCLYDPDIYTDGKISIQGVGGVLFPREAEIGGCVCLCLIFLIKLGLSTKYMKSHVSFDVSCDL
;
A
#
# COMPACT_ATOMS: atom_id res chain seq x y z
N MET A 1 1.61 -18.53 15.81
CA MET A 1 1.27 -17.72 14.61
C MET A 1 1.05 -16.32 15.13
N ASP A 2 2.01 -15.44 14.90
CA ASP A 2 1.96 -14.08 15.42
C ASP A 2 0.89 -13.32 14.65
N GLN A 3 -0.21 -12.99 15.35
CA GLN A 3 -1.24 -12.12 14.78
C GLN A 3 -0.63 -10.72 14.61
N LEU A 4 -0.70 -10.17 13.41
CA LEU A 4 -0.36 -8.77 13.20
C LEU A 4 -1.32 -7.89 13.96
N SER A 5 -0.78 -6.95 14.74
CA SER A 5 -1.58 -5.85 15.27
C SER A 5 -2.09 -4.98 14.12
N GLU A 6 -3.25 -4.34 14.31
CA GLU A 6 -3.82 -3.40 13.35
C GLU A 6 -2.81 -2.34 12.91
N LYS A 7 -1.98 -1.85 13.84
CA LYS A 7 -0.91 -0.89 13.57
C LYS A 7 0.13 -1.41 12.56
N GLN A 8 0.49 -2.70 12.64
CA GLN A 8 1.43 -3.30 11.69
C GLN A 8 0.81 -3.44 10.31
N ILE A 9 -0.48 -3.80 10.24
CA ILE A 9 -1.24 -3.82 8.98
C ILE A 9 -1.23 -2.43 8.36
N TRP A 10 -1.54 -1.39 9.14
CA TRP A 10 -1.48 0.00 8.66
C TRP A 10 -0.11 0.39 8.13
N TYR A 11 0.96 0.09 8.86
CA TYR A 11 2.32 0.44 8.42
C TYR A 11 2.76 -0.29 7.14
N TYR A 12 2.23 -1.48 6.89
CA TYR A 12 2.48 -2.20 5.64
C TYR A 12 1.82 -1.54 4.41
N HIS A 13 0.73 -0.79 4.62
CA HIS A 13 0.06 -0.02 3.55
C HIS A 13 0.68 1.35 3.29
N ILE A 14 1.69 1.76 4.06
CA ILE A 14 2.37 3.04 3.86
C ILE A 14 3.73 2.78 3.21
N ILE A 15 3.91 3.30 1.99
CA ILE A 15 5.19 3.29 1.30
C ILE A 15 5.85 4.67 1.52
N PRO A 16 7.08 4.74 2.04
CA PRO A 16 7.78 5.98 2.34
C PRO A 16 8.36 6.64 1.08
N GLU A 17 7.80 6.38 -0.09
CA GLU A 17 8.17 7.00 -1.36
C GLU A 17 6.90 7.54 -2.03
N TYR A 18 6.95 8.76 -2.54
CA TYR A 18 5.84 9.35 -3.29
C TYR A 18 5.72 8.66 -4.65
N GLN A 19 4.55 8.09 -4.96
CA GLN A 19 4.28 7.45 -6.24
C GLN A 19 2.90 7.87 -6.75
N THR A 20 2.85 8.30 -8.00
CA THR A 20 1.59 8.46 -8.74
C THR A 20 1.30 7.21 -9.56
N GLU A 21 0.09 7.10 -10.11
CA GLU A 21 -0.26 6.04 -11.06
C GLU A 21 0.79 5.91 -12.18
N LYS A 22 1.12 7.04 -12.81
CA LYS A 22 2.13 7.12 -13.87
C LYS A 22 3.49 6.59 -13.40
N SER A 23 3.89 6.91 -12.17
CA SER A 23 5.16 6.46 -11.60
C SER A 23 5.17 4.95 -11.39
N PHE A 24 4.09 4.40 -10.82
CA PHE A 24 3.96 2.96 -10.66
C PHE A 24 4.06 2.23 -12.01
N TYR A 25 3.28 2.62 -13.03
CA TYR A 25 3.34 2.00 -14.35
C TYR A 25 4.73 2.11 -14.97
N ALA A 26 5.37 3.29 -14.84
CA ALA A 26 6.72 3.49 -15.36
C ALA A 26 7.73 2.55 -14.68
N CYS A 27 7.58 2.29 -13.38
CA CYS A 27 8.44 1.39 -12.62
C CYS A 27 8.20 -0.09 -12.97
N VAL A 28 6.94 -0.56 -12.95
CA VAL A 28 6.62 -1.96 -13.24
C VAL A 28 6.92 -2.35 -14.69
N ARG A 29 6.72 -1.44 -15.65
CA ARG A 29 7.05 -1.70 -17.06
C ARG A 29 8.54 -1.86 -17.32
N ARG A 30 9.37 -1.16 -16.55
CA ARG A 30 10.83 -1.22 -16.69
C ARG A 30 11.41 -2.46 -16.01
N SER A 31 10.91 -2.80 -14.82
CA SER A 31 11.51 -3.87 -14.00
C SER A 31 10.75 -5.19 -14.05
N GLY A 32 9.54 -5.22 -14.61
CA GLY A 32 8.58 -6.34 -14.56
C GLY A 32 7.93 -6.50 -13.18
N MET A 33 8.74 -6.52 -12.14
CA MET A 33 8.32 -6.52 -10.73
C MET A 33 9.21 -5.57 -9.94
N ILE A 34 8.59 -4.77 -9.07
CA ILE A 34 9.29 -3.86 -8.16
C ILE A 34 8.91 -4.20 -6.71
N LYS A 35 9.82 -3.93 -5.78
CA LYS A 35 9.56 -4.03 -4.34
C LYS A 35 9.71 -2.64 -3.75
N PHE A 36 8.71 -2.23 -2.99
CA PHE A 36 8.72 -0.98 -2.25
C PHE A 36 9.00 -1.27 -0.78
N ASP A 37 9.84 -0.47 -0.16
CA ASP A 37 9.91 -0.43 1.29
C ASP A 37 8.56 0.00 1.84
N THR A 38 8.18 -0.53 3.00
CA THR A 38 7.00 -0.08 3.74
C THR A 38 7.45 0.49 5.09
N PHE A 39 6.57 1.21 5.78
CA PHE A 39 6.84 1.59 7.16
C PHE A 39 6.90 0.37 8.10
N TYR A 40 6.41 -0.79 7.68
CA TYR A 40 6.53 -2.03 8.44
C TYR A 40 7.81 -2.80 8.08
N PHE A 41 8.95 -2.30 8.55
CA PHE A 41 10.24 -2.97 8.37
C PHE A 41 10.28 -4.34 9.08
N PRO A 42 10.86 -5.41 8.47
CA PRO A 42 11.59 -5.46 7.20
C PRO A 42 10.73 -5.86 5.98
N HIS A 43 9.40 -5.75 6.08
CA HIS A 43 8.49 -6.25 5.05
C HIS A 43 8.35 -5.27 3.88
N MET A 44 8.66 -5.75 2.69
CA MET A 44 8.52 -4.99 1.43
C MET A 44 7.22 -5.36 0.72
N LEU A 45 6.58 -4.38 0.08
CA LEU A 45 5.42 -4.60 -0.77
C LEU A 45 5.85 -4.83 -2.21
N SER A 46 5.56 -6.01 -2.76
CA SER A 46 5.76 -6.30 -4.18
C SER A 46 4.69 -5.64 -5.04
N ALA A 47 5.06 -5.19 -6.23
CA ALA A 47 4.12 -4.70 -7.24
C ALA A 47 4.51 -5.20 -8.62
N ARG A 48 3.51 -5.59 -9.42
CA ARG A 48 3.68 -6.08 -10.79
C ARG A 48 2.57 -5.58 -11.70
N GLU A 49 2.89 -5.36 -12.97
CA GLU A 49 1.87 -5.08 -13.97
C GLU A 49 1.04 -6.34 -14.23
N THR A 50 -0.27 -6.17 -14.32
CA THR A 50 -1.21 -7.15 -14.85
C THR A 50 -1.85 -6.58 -16.11
N GLN A 51 -2.65 -7.37 -16.83
CA GLN A 51 -3.21 -6.95 -18.12
C GLN A 51 -3.96 -5.60 -18.11
N ARG A 52 -4.52 -5.19 -16.96
CA ARG A 52 -5.38 -4.00 -16.85
C ARG A 52 -5.06 -3.05 -15.69
N SER A 53 -4.14 -3.44 -14.80
CA SER A 53 -3.89 -2.73 -13.56
C SER A 53 -2.55 -3.18 -12.96
N ILE A 54 -2.14 -2.57 -11.87
CA ILE A 54 -0.98 -2.95 -11.08
C ILE A 54 -1.47 -3.77 -9.90
N LYS A 55 -0.87 -4.94 -9.70
CA LYS A 55 -1.16 -5.84 -8.59
C LYS A 55 -0.09 -5.67 -7.53
N PHE A 56 -0.52 -5.34 -6.32
CA PHE A 56 0.29 -5.22 -5.11
C PHE A 56 0.20 -6.49 -4.27
N GLY A 57 1.30 -6.87 -3.64
CA GLY A 57 1.40 -8.06 -2.81
C GLY A 57 1.39 -9.37 -3.60
N ASP A 58 1.52 -10.46 -2.85
CA ASP A 58 1.62 -11.82 -3.38
C ASP A 58 0.51 -12.71 -2.82
N GLY A 59 0.15 -13.76 -3.57
CA GLY A 59 -0.81 -14.77 -3.12
C GLY A 59 -2.26 -14.29 -3.02
N VAL A 60 -2.93 -14.69 -1.93
CA VAL A 60 -4.35 -14.42 -1.65
C VAL A 60 -4.55 -12.98 -1.15
N TRP A 61 -3.56 -12.43 -0.45
CA TRP A 61 -3.56 -11.11 0.19
C TRP A 61 -3.07 -9.99 -0.71
N SER A 62 -3.24 -10.19 -2.01
CA SER A 62 -2.79 -9.25 -3.03
C SER A 62 -3.97 -8.39 -3.49
N GLY A 63 -3.72 -7.12 -3.74
CA GLY A 63 -4.75 -6.19 -4.20
C GLY A 63 -4.39 -5.52 -5.51
N CYS A 64 -5.39 -5.23 -6.34
CA CYS A 64 -5.18 -4.48 -7.59
C CYS A 64 -5.43 -2.99 -7.38
N LEU A 65 -4.66 -2.14 -8.06
CA LEU A 65 -4.92 -0.70 -8.16
C LEU A 65 -6.28 -0.48 -8.82
N TYR A 66 -7.23 0.09 -8.10
CA TYR A 66 -8.60 0.31 -8.56
C TYR A 66 -8.91 1.78 -8.79
N ASP A 67 -8.50 2.64 -7.85
CA ASP A 67 -8.75 4.09 -7.89
C ASP A 67 -7.40 4.83 -7.78
N PRO A 68 -6.68 5.00 -8.90
CA PRO A 68 -5.40 5.67 -8.90
C PRO A 68 -5.51 7.15 -8.57
N ASP A 69 -4.53 7.67 -7.84
CA ASP A 69 -4.37 9.10 -7.59
C ASP A 69 -5.60 9.79 -6.95
N ILE A 70 -6.30 9.10 -6.04
CA ILE A 70 -7.46 9.62 -5.25
C ILE A 70 -7.15 11.00 -4.67
N TYR A 71 -5.93 11.17 -4.16
CA TYR A 71 -5.41 12.44 -3.71
C TYR A 71 -3.92 12.52 -4.03
N THR A 72 -3.48 13.64 -4.58
CA THR A 72 -2.06 13.92 -4.81
C THR A 72 -1.78 15.40 -4.57
N ASP A 73 -0.75 15.72 -3.78
CA ASP A 73 -0.30 17.11 -3.58
C ASP A 73 1.21 17.33 -3.81
N GLY A 74 1.89 16.33 -4.37
CA GLY A 74 3.33 16.32 -4.59
C GLY A 74 4.16 15.95 -3.35
N LYS A 75 3.53 15.71 -2.20
CA LYS A 75 4.15 15.21 -0.97
C LYS A 75 3.49 13.91 -0.49
N ILE A 76 2.18 13.81 -0.60
CA ILE A 76 1.38 12.63 -0.32
C ILE A 76 0.60 12.27 -1.58
N SER A 77 0.57 10.98 -1.86
CA SER A 77 -0.29 10.38 -2.87
C SER A 77 -1.09 9.24 -2.22
N ILE A 78 -2.38 9.19 -2.48
CA ILE A 78 -3.29 8.18 -1.96
C ILE A 78 -3.81 7.36 -3.13
N GLN A 79 -3.73 6.04 -3.01
CA GLN A 79 -4.14 5.10 -4.05
C GLN A 79 -5.18 4.14 -3.50
N GLY A 80 -6.27 3.92 -4.24
CA GLY A 80 -7.26 2.91 -3.93
C GLY A 80 -6.80 1.54 -4.42
N VAL A 81 -6.59 0.61 -3.50
CA VAL A 81 -6.26 -0.79 -3.77
C VAL A 81 -7.41 -1.68 -3.30
N GLY A 82 -7.81 -2.60 -4.16
CA GLY A 82 -8.86 -3.56 -3.82
C GLY A 82 -8.31 -4.66 -2.92
N GLY A 83 -8.78 -4.72 -1.66
CA GLY A 83 -8.39 -5.71 -0.67
C GLY A 83 -7.34 -5.21 0.32
N VAL A 84 -7.29 -5.86 1.50
CA VAL A 84 -6.27 -5.60 2.53
C VAL A 84 -5.00 -6.36 2.19
N LEU A 85 -3.87 -5.65 2.21
CA LEU A 85 -2.56 -6.22 1.98
C LEU A 85 -1.96 -6.75 3.28
N PHE A 86 -1.44 -7.97 3.22
CA PHE A 86 -0.70 -8.57 4.32
C PHE A 86 0.74 -8.89 3.90
N PRO A 87 1.72 -8.76 4.80
CA PRO A 87 3.05 -9.27 4.55
C PRO A 87 2.97 -10.80 4.42
N ARG A 88 3.84 -11.39 3.60
CA ARG A 88 3.80 -12.82 3.23
C ARG A 88 3.78 -13.79 4.42
N GLU A 89 4.28 -13.38 5.58
CA GLU A 89 4.34 -14.19 6.79
C GLU A 89 3.05 -14.16 7.62
N ALA A 90 2.11 -13.28 7.30
CA ALA A 90 0.82 -13.17 7.98
C ALA A 90 -0.31 -13.70 7.10
N GLU A 91 -0.71 -14.94 7.32
CA GLU A 91 -1.94 -15.50 6.79
C GLU A 91 -3.09 -15.14 7.75
N ILE A 92 -3.81 -14.04 7.48
CA ILE A 92 -5.01 -13.64 8.24
C ILE A 92 -6.16 -13.51 7.24
N GLY A 93 -7.29 -14.15 7.53
CA GLY A 93 -8.46 -14.39 6.67
C GLY A 93 -9.03 -13.20 5.88
N GLY A 94 -9.74 -13.55 4.80
CA GLY A 94 -10.20 -12.72 3.68
C GLY A 94 -11.15 -11.62 4.10
N CYS A 95 -10.71 -10.36 4.10
CA CYS A 95 -11.63 -9.23 4.10
C CYS A 95 -11.48 -8.41 2.81
N VAL A 96 -12.61 -8.16 2.15
CA VAL A 96 -12.68 -7.33 0.95
C VAL A 96 -12.90 -5.88 1.40
N CYS A 97 -11.82 -5.20 1.78
CA CYS A 97 -11.88 -3.77 2.07
C CYS A 97 -11.22 -2.96 0.97
N LEU A 98 -11.74 -1.76 0.72
CA LEU A 98 -11.05 -0.76 -0.06
C LEU A 98 -9.90 -0.23 0.79
N CYS A 99 -8.66 -0.59 0.47
CA CYS A 99 -7.49 -0.13 1.20
C CYS A 99 -6.83 1.04 0.47
N LEU A 100 -6.47 2.06 1.23
CA LEU A 100 -5.70 3.18 0.73
C LEU A 100 -4.22 2.92 0.97
N ILE A 101 -3.41 2.84 -0.09
CA ILE A 101 -1.96 2.92 0.03
C ILE A 101 -1.58 4.39 0.12
N PHE A 102 -0.89 4.75 1.22
CA PHE A 102 -0.36 6.09 1.42
C PHE A 102 1.10 6.13 1.00
N LEU A 103 1.42 7.06 0.12
CA LEU A 103 2.74 7.20 -0.50
C LEU A 103 3.29 8.56 -0.14
N ILE A 104 4.43 8.58 0.53
CA ILE A 104 4.94 9.77 1.21
C ILE A 104 6.30 10.14 0.65
N LYS A 105 6.48 11.42 0.32
CA LYS A 105 7.80 11.94 -0.03
C LYS A 105 8.66 12.03 1.23
N LEU A 106 9.79 11.31 1.25
CA LEU A 106 10.81 11.44 2.31
C LEU A 106 11.14 12.92 2.50
N GLY A 107 10.84 13.44 3.69
CA GLY A 107 10.90 14.89 4.01
C GLY A 107 9.69 15.39 4.79
N LEU A 108 8.56 14.67 4.75
CA LEU A 108 7.46 14.89 5.68
C LEU A 108 7.79 14.30 7.05
N SER A 109 7.77 15.12 8.10
CA SER A 109 7.93 14.66 9.48
C SER A 109 6.82 13.67 9.83
N THR A 110 7.15 12.57 10.51
CA THR A 110 6.16 11.59 11.03
C THR A 110 5.08 12.25 11.91
N LYS A 111 5.36 13.44 12.46
CA LYS A 111 4.41 14.27 13.19
C LYS A 111 3.26 14.78 12.30
N TYR A 112 3.53 15.09 11.03
CA TYR A 112 2.54 15.57 10.06
C TYR A 112 1.49 14.49 9.74
N MET A 113 1.91 13.22 9.63
CA MET A 113 0.99 12.11 9.40
C MET A 113 -0.02 11.95 10.54
N LYS A 114 0.45 12.01 11.81
CA LYS A 114 -0.41 11.82 12.98
C LYS A 114 -1.50 12.89 13.13
N SER A 115 -1.28 14.10 12.61
CA SER A 115 -2.22 15.22 12.78
C SER A 115 -3.19 15.40 11.62
N HIS A 116 -2.89 14.87 10.42
CA HIS A 116 -3.67 15.14 9.22
C HIS A 116 -4.28 13.91 8.56
N VAL A 117 -3.86 12.70 8.94
CA VAL A 117 -4.38 11.48 8.34
C VAL A 117 -5.13 10.69 9.41
N SER A 118 -6.45 10.77 9.35
CA SER A 118 -7.35 9.86 10.06
C SER A 118 -7.39 8.55 9.30
N PHE A 119 -6.99 7.46 9.94
CA PHE A 119 -7.05 6.13 9.37
C PHE A 119 -8.34 5.46 9.82
N ASP A 120 -9.27 5.23 8.91
CA ASP A 120 -10.46 4.43 9.17
C ASP A 120 -10.43 3.24 8.20
N VAL A 121 -10.14 2.05 8.72
CA VAL A 121 -10.37 0.79 8.00
C VAL A 121 -11.56 0.19 8.71
N SER A 122 -12.72 0.33 8.07
CA SER A 122 -13.85 -0.51 8.36
C SER A 122 -13.55 -1.88 7.74
N CYS A 123 -12.91 -2.75 8.51
CA CYS A 123 -12.94 -4.18 8.26
C CYS A 123 -14.15 -4.73 9.02
N ASP A 124 -15.21 -5.07 8.30
CA ASP A 124 -16.26 -5.92 8.86
C ASP A 124 -15.68 -7.34 8.94
N LEU A 125 -15.37 -7.80 10.16
CA LEU A 125 -15.02 -9.20 10.45
C LEU A 125 -16.26 -10.11 10.41
#